data_AF-A0A932FX79-F1
#
_entry.id   AF-A0A932FX79-F1
#
_cell.length_a   1.000
_cell.length_b   1.000
_cell.length_c   1.000
_cell.angle_alpha   90.00
_cell.angle_beta   90.00
_cell.angle_gamma   90.00
#
_symmetry.space_group_name_H-M   'P 1'
#
loop_
_entity.id
_entity.type
_entity.pdbx_description
1 polymer ?
#
loop_
_entity_poly.entity_id
_entity_poly.type
_entity_poly.pdbx_seq_one_letter_code
_entity_poly.pdbx_strand_id
1 'polypeptide(L)'
;MRPLAFALAFLSCSEEPRADDDRVPRERGGRAVETRSIRMPESAAGPERTIVMLPRARGPGDRFPLLVALHGQGESRRGVDRGAWGWVRDYELDRADAALRRGSLTARDFHDLVEPERLRALNEGLRTRPYRGIVVACPYTTDLFADPEAAAQFDRFVTAELVPRLRRELPVAQGREGTGIDGVSLGGIHALLIGLEHPETFGAVGGMQPAIRGRIAELVTLAGRGGDGQARHALGQRIRLMSSTGDRFRGLVLDLSDRLRSASVRHDVLITPGPHDYVWNRGPGAIEMLLYYDRVLRGEQD
;
A
#
# COMPACT_ATOMS: atom_id res chain seq x y z
N MET A 1 38.95 21.02 26.41
CA MET A 1 38.07 20.04 27.08
C MET A 1 36.62 20.48 26.92
N ARG A 2 35.82 19.62 26.29
CA ARG A 2 34.34 19.56 26.16
C ARG A 2 33.60 20.59 25.27
N PRO A 3 32.81 20.12 24.28
CA PRO A 3 31.95 20.96 23.45
C PRO A 3 30.57 21.18 24.10
N LEU A 4 29.93 22.30 23.74
CA LEU A 4 28.55 22.65 24.10
C LEU A 4 27.58 21.71 23.36
N ALA A 5 26.76 20.97 24.10
CA ALA A 5 25.62 20.22 23.56
C ALA A 5 24.40 21.15 23.48
N PHE A 6 23.86 21.33 22.26
CA PHE A 6 22.56 21.96 22.03
C PHE A 6 21.46 20.94 22.35
N ALA A 7 20.75 21.14 23.46
CA ALA A 7 19.54 20.38 23.77
C ALA A 7 18.34 21.03 23.07
N LEU A 8 17.77 20.35 22.06
CA LEU A 8 16.45 20.69 21.53
C LEU A 8 15.37 20.16 22.49
N ALA A 9 14.63 21.07 23.10
CA ALA A 9 13.44 20.76 23.87
C ALA A 9 12.32 20.30 22.92
N PHE A 10 11.91 19.04 23.03
CA PHE A 10 10.66 18.55 22.47
C PHE A 10 9.51 18.91 23.42
N LEU A 11 8.57 19.72 22.95
CA LEU A 11 7.31 19.96 23.64
C LEU A 11 6.46 18.69 23.54
N SER A 12 6.32 17.99 24.67
CA SER A 12 5.44 16.84 24.85
C SER A 12 3.98 17.29 24.88
N CYS A 13 3.21 16.98 23.83
CA CYS A 13 1.75 16.90 23.91
C CYS A 13 1.39 15.42 23.99
N SER A 14 1.26 14.92 25.21
CA SER A 14 0.84 13.57 25.54
C SER A 14 -0.62 13.60 25.99
N GLU A 15 -1.54 13.27 25.08
CA GLU A 15 -2.84 12.71 25.47
C GLU A 15 -2.77 11.20 25.24
N GLU A 16 -2.76 10.44 26.33
CA GLU A 16 -2.83 8.97 26.30
C GLU A 16 -4.22 8.52 25.81
N PRO A 17 -4.32 7.56 24.88
CA PRO A 17 -5.61 6.95 24.58
C PRO A 17 -6.06 6.08 25.75
N ARG A 18 -7.24 6.39 26.28
CA ARG A 18 -7.90 5.62 27.35
C ARG A 18 -7.98 4.14 26.98
N ALA A 19 -7.52 3.29 27.89
CA ALA A 19 -7.78 1.87 27.85
C ALA A 19 -9.27 1.63 28.15
N ASP A 20 -10.04 1.22 27.14
CA ASP A 20 -11.29 0.51 27.39
C ASP A 20 -11.65 -0.49 26.27
N ASP A 21 -12.12 -1.63 26.77
CA ASP A 21 -12.87 -2.73 26.16
C ASP A 21 -12.18 -3.72 25.20
N ASP A 22 -11.55 -4.75 25.79
CA ASP A 22 -11.17 -6.05 25.19
C ASP A 22 -12.39 -6.94 24.84
N ARG A 23 -13.55 -6.37 24.54
CA ARG A 23 -14.70 -7.13 24.04
C ARG A 23 -14.59 -7.30 22.54
N VAL A 24 -14.29 -8.52 22.13
CA VAL A 24 -14.52 -9.01 20.76
C VAL A 24 -15.97 -8.64 20.35
N PRO A 25 -16.18 -7.73 19.37
CA PRO A 25 -17.53 -7.36 18.98
C PRO A 25 -18.24 -8.57 18.38
N ARG A 26 -19.39 -8.94 18.96
CA ARG A 26 -20.29 -9.96 18.39
C ARG A 26 -20.79 -9.51 17.02
N GLU A 27 -20.66 -10.40 16.03
CA GLU A 27 -21.01 -10.20 14.62
C GLU A 27 -22.43 -9.65 14.45
N ARG A 28 -22.55 -8.50 13.78
CA ARG A 28 -23.81 -7.97 13.24
C ARG A 28 -23.65 -7.88 11.72
N GLY A 29 -24.39 -8.72 10.97
CA GLY A 29 -24.48 -8.68 9.51
C GLY A 29 -23.18 -9.03 8.79
N GLY A 30 -23.10 -10.22 8.19
CA GLY A 30 -21.88 -10.78 7.61
C GLY A 30 -21.09 -9.79 6.75
N ARG A 31 -19.87 -9.47 7.18
CA ARG A 31 -18.96 -8.55 6.48
C ARG A 31 -18.69 -9.07 5.06
N ALA A 32 -18.67 -8.16 4.07
CA ALA A 32 -18.35 -8.50 2.67
C ALA A 32 -16.88 -8.93 2.47
N VAL A 33 -16.03 -8.62 3.46
CA VAL A 33 -14.62 -9.00 3.54
C VAL A 33 -14.38 -9.72 4.86
N GLU A 34 -13.75 -10.87 4.78
CA GLU A 34 -13.23 -11.61 5.92
C GLU A 34 -11.80 -11.11 6.23
N THR A 35 -11.46 -10.96 7.51
CA THR A 35 -10.08 -10.65 7.91
C THR A 35 -9.42 -11.87 8.54
N ARG A 36 -8.26 -12.28 8.03
CA ARG A 36 -7.47 -13.40 8.56
C ARG A 36 -6.12 -12.91 9.06
N SER A 37 -5.67 -13.46 10.18
CA SER A 37 -4.30 -13.25 10.66
C SER A 37 -3.45 -14.47 10.31
N ILE A 38 -2.47 -14.28 9.44
CA ILE A 38 -1.45 -15.29 9.10
C ILE A 38 -0.20 -14.99 9.93
N ARG A 39 0.25 -15.96 10.72
CA ARG A 39 1.51 -15.87 11.47
C ARG A 39 2.60 -16.67 10.76
N MET A 40 3.80 -16.12 10.76
CA MET A 40 5.01 -16.70 10.17
C MET A 40 6.12 -16.61 11.23
N PRO A 41 6.12 -17.51 12.24
CA PRO A 41 7.07 -17.43 13.35
C PRO A 41 8.53 -17.61 12.91
N GLU A 42 8.74 -18.30 11.79
CA GLU A 42 10.02 -18.50 11.13
C GLU A 42 9.89 -17.94 9.72
N SER A 43 10.50 -16.78 9.48
CA SER A 43 10.55 -16.11 8.17
C SER A 43 11.93 -15.49 7.97
N ALA A 44 12.28 -15.13 6.74
CA ALA A 44 13.52 -14.42 6.45
C ALA A 44 13.68 -13.13 7.27
N ALA A 45 12.59 -12.45 7.62
CA ALA A 45 12.55 -11.23 8.41
C ALA A 45 12.41 -11.47 9.93
N GLY A 46 12.48 -12.72 10.39
CA GLY A 46 12.15 -13.11 11.76
C GLY A 46 10.65 -13.35 11.97
N PRO A 47 10.15 -13.36 13.21
CA PRO A 47 8.74 -13.60 13.49
C PRO A 47 7.84 -12.53 12.87
N GLU A 48 6.99 -12.95 11.94
CA GLU A 48 6.17 -12.05 11.14
C GLU A 48 4.66 -12.32 11.28
N ARG A 49 3.88 -11.29 10.97
CA ARG A 49 2.42 -11.38 10.92
C ARG A 49 1.89 -10.60 9.73
N THR A 50 1.05 -11.25 8.95
CA THR A 50 0.31 -10.63 7.85
C THR A 50 -1.19 -10.68 8.14
N ILE A 51 -1.83 -9.52 8.08
CA ILE A 51 -3.29 -9.43 8.11
C ILE A 51 -3.80 -9.44 6.67
N VAL A 52 -4.70 -10.36 6.36
CA VAL A 52 -5.27 -10.53 5.02
C VAL A 52 -6.72 -10.11 5.03
N MET A 53 -7.07 -9.17 4.16
CA MET A 53 -8.45 -8.87 3.79
C MET A 53 -8.84 -9.73 2.59
N LEU A 54 -9.81 -10.63 2.80
CA LEU A 54 -10.27 -11.60 1.82
C LEU A 54 -11.73 -11.29 1.41
N PRO A 55 -11.97 -10.84 0.16
CA PRO A 55 -13.31 -10.76 -0.38
C PRO A 55 -13.99 -12.13 -0.37
N ARG A 56 -15.31 -12.16 -0.16
CA ARG A 56 -16.08 -13.38 -0.28
C ARG A 56 -16.04 -13.90 -1.73
N ALA A 57 -15.51 -15.10 -1.94
CA ALA A 57 -15.53 -15.78 -3.24
C ALA A 57 -16.97 -15.99 -3.72
N ARG A 58 -17.22 -15.80 -5.03
CA ARG A 58 -18.55 -15.97 -5.63
C ARG A 58 -18.76 -17.40 -6.13
N GLY A 59 -17.69 -18.14 -6.42
CA GLY A 59 -17.75 -19.56 -6.75
C GLY A 59 -16.40 -20.29 -6.75
N PRO A 60 -16.42 -21.62 -6.93
CA PRO A 60 -15.21 -22.41 -7.10
C PRO A 60 -14.46 -21.97 -8.36
N GLY A 61 -13.18 -21.58 -8.21
CA GLY A 61 -12.34 -21.14 -9.32
C GLY A 61 -12.15 -19.63 -9.45
N ASP A 62 -12.91 -18.82 -8.70
CA ASP A 62 -12.63 -17.38 -8.61
C ASP A 62 -11.19 -17.15 -8.14
N ARG A 63 -10.52 -16.22 -8.83
CA ARG A 63 -9.20 -15.72 -8.45
C ARG A 63 -9.29 -14.20 -8.35
N PHE A 64 -8.89 -13.68 -7.21
CA PHE A 64 -8.78 -12.26 -6.96
C PHE A 64 -7.37 -11.76 -7.30
N PRO A 65 -7.22 -10.51 -7.73
CA PRO A 65 -5.92 -9.87 -7.65
C PRO A 65 -5.38 -9.92 -6.22
N LEU A 66 -4.06 -9.92 -6.10
CA LEU A 66 -3.34 -9.84 -4.83
C LEU A 66 -2.63 -8.50 -4.75
N LEU A 67 -2.87 -7.74 -3.68
CA LEU A 67 -2.09 -6.56 -3.33
C LEU A 67 -1.34 -6.80 -2.02
N VAL A 68 -0.02 -6.64 -2.04
CA VAL A 68 0.78 -6.50 -0.82
C VAL A 68 0.79 -5.02 -0.43
N ALA A 69 0.26 -4.67 0.74
CA ALA A 69 0.13 -3.31 1.22
C ALA A 69 1.02 -3.06 2.45
N LEU A 70 1.99 -2.16 2.32
CA LEU A 70 2.98 -1.85 3.36
C LEU A 70 2.61 -0.60 4.15
N HIS A 71 2.60 -0.68 5.48
CA HIS A 71 2.14 0.42 6.34
C HIS A 71 3.22 1.48 6.62
N GLY A 72 2.83 2.60 7.22
CA GLY A 72 3.73 3.68 7.60
C GLY A 72 4.59 3.38 8.84
N GLN A 73 5.45 4.35 9.18
CA GLN A 73 6.36 4.24 10.34
C GLN A 73 5.63 4.27 11.70
N GLY A 74 4.43 4.85 11.76
CA GLY A 74 3.64 4.88 12.99
C GLY A 74 3.31 3.46 13.49
N GLU A 75 3.02 2.57 12.55
CA GLU A 75 2.66 1.17 12.80
C GLU A 75 3.89 0.31 13.10
N SER A 76 5.03 0.59 12.45
CA SER A 76 6.31 -0.13 12.68
C SER A 76 6.86 0.07 14.09
N ARG A 77 6.37 1.09 14.83
CA ARG A 77 6.77 1.34 16.22
C ARG A 77 5.88 0.65 17.25
N ARG A 78 4.80 -0.03 16.81
CA ARG A 78 3.82 -0.69 17.69
C ARG A 78 4.06 -2.19 17.86
N GLY A 79 5.12 -2.71 17.23
CA GLY A 79 5.45 -4.13 17.20
C GLY A 79 4.55 -4.95 16.28
N VAL A 80 5.00 -6.14 15.90
CA VAL A 80 4.39 -7.02 14.88
C VAL A 80 2.90 -7.25 15.13
N ASP A 81 2.51 -7.47 16.39
CA ASP A 81 1.14 -7.86 16.75
C ASP A 81 0.10 -6.74 16.58
N ARG A 82 0.49 -5.48 16.77
CA ARG A 82 -0.40 -4.33 16.56
C ARG A 82 -0.17 -3.67 15.21
N GLY A 83 1.09 -3.51 14.80
CA GLY A 83 1.46 -2.84 13.55
C GLY A 83 0.91 -3.52 12.30
N ALA A 84 0.89 -4.86 12.26
CA ALA A 84 0.33 -5.61 11.12
C ALA A 84 -1.16 -5.27 10.84
N TRP A 85 -1.89 -4.77 11.85
CA TRP A 85 -3.28 -4.36 11.69
C TRP A 85 -3.47 -2.94 11.14
N GLY A 86 -2.38 -2.20 10.87
CA GLY A 86 -2.42 -0.79 10.46
C GLY A 86 -3.41 -0.51 9.34
N TRP A 87 -3.34 -1.25 8.23
CA TRP A 87 -4.25 -1.10 7.11
C TRP A 87 -5.72 -1.34 7.48
N VAL A 88 -6.01 -2.42 8.20
CA VAL A 88 -7.39 -2.81 8.50
C VAL A 88 -8.01 -1.93 9.59
N ARG A 89 -7.25 -1.63 10.66
CA ARG A 89 -7.76 -0.93 11.85
C ARG A 89 -7.50 0.56 11.83
N ASP A 90 -6.27 0.96 11.54
CA ASP A 90 -5.87 2.36 11.68
C ASP A 90 -6.20 3.17 10.41
N TYR A 91 -6.07 2.56 9.23
CA TYR A 91 -6.42 3.14 7.93
C TYR A 91 -7.81 2.71 7.42
N GLU A 92 -8.56 1.94 8.22
CA GLU A 92 -9.96 1.57 7.96
C GLU A 92 -10.22 1.02 6.54
N LEU A 93 -9.29 0.22 6.01
CA LEU A 93 -9.36 -0.29 4.64
C LEU A 93 -10.63 -1.12 4.38
N ASP A 94 -11.20 -1.75 5.42
CA ASP A 94 -12.47 -2.46 5.35
C ASP A 94 -13.67 -1.54 5.06
N ARG A 95 -13.65 -0.31 5.56
CA ARG A 95 -14.66 0.71 5.24
C ARG A 95 -14.53 1.21 3.81
N ALA A 96 -13.31 1.43 3.32
CA ALA A 96 -13.09 1.82 1.92
C ALA A 96 -13.56 0.74 0.94
N ASP A 97 -13.26 -0.53 1.22
CA ASP A 97 -13.79 -1.68 0.44
C ASP A 97 -15.32 -1.70 0.44
N ALA A 98 -15.95 -1.54 1.61
CA ALA A 98 -17.41 -1.50 1.72
C ALA A 98 -18.03 -0.32 0.94
N ALA A 99 -17.39 0.86 0.97
CA ALA A 99 -17.82 2.02 0.22
C ALA A 99 -17.74 1.80 -1.30
N LEU A 100 -16.65 1.20 -1.79
CA LEU A 100 -16.49 0.84 -3.20
C LEU A 100 -17.53 -0.19 -3.66
N ARG A 101 -17.82 -1.21 -2.85
CA ARG A 101 -18.84 -2.22 -3.16
C ARG A 101 -20.26 -1.65 -3.24
N ARG A 102 -20.54 -0.56 -2.53
CA ARG A 102 -21.81 0.16 -2.61
C ARG A 102 -22.05 0.77 -4.00
N GLY A 103 -21.00 0.98 -4.80
CA GLY A 103 -21.07 1.50 -6.17
C GLY A 103 -21.47 2.98 -6.28
N SER A 104 -21.56 3.69 -5.15
CA SER A 104 -21.98 5.08 -5.07
C SER A 104 -21.26 5.77 -3.91
N LEU A 105 -20.07 6.29 -4.19
CA LEU A 105 -19.23 7.05 -3.27
C LEU A 105 -19.81 8.44 -3.00
N THR A 106 -19.54 8.96 -1.80
CA THR A 106 -19.91 10.28 -1.30
C THR A 106 -18.65 11.00 -0.80
N ALA A 107 -18.71 12.33 -0.63
CA ALA A 107 -17.58 13.09 -0.07
C ALA A 107 -17.14 12.57 1.32
N ARG A 108 -18.09 12.07 2.11
CA ARG A 108 -17.83 11.50 3.45
C ARG A 108 -16.96 10.25 3.41
N ASP A 109 -17.06 9.43 2.36
CA ASP A 109 -16.17 8.26 2.22
C ASP A 109 -14.70 8.70 2.05
N PHE A 110 -14.46 9.94 1.61
CA PHE A 110 -13.14 10.55 1.49
C PHE A 110 -12.80 11.48 2.67
N HIS A 111 -13.58 11.49 3.75
CA HIS A 111 -13.46 12.50 4.82
C HIS A 111 -13.50 13.94 4.29
N ASP A 112 -14.31 14.19 3.26
CA ASP A 112 -14.44 15.46 2.56
C ASP A 112 -13.15 15.95 1.86
N LEU A 113 -12.17 15.06 1.70
CA LEU A 113 -10.91 15.29 0.98
C LEU A 113 -10.98 14.86 -0.50
N VAL A 114 -12.05 15.23 -1.20
CA VAL A 114 -12.23 14.88 -2.61
C VAL A 114 -12.80 16.03 -3.41
N GLU A 115 -12.23 16.28 -4.59
CA GLU A 115 -12.78 17.26 -5.52
C GLU A 115 -14.10 16.76 -6.12
N PRO A 116 -15.13 17.62 -6.26
CA PRO A 116 -16.43 17.21 -6.81
C PRO A 116 -16.35 16.56 -8.19
N GLU A 117 -15.40 16.97 -9.02
CA GLU A 117 -15.17 16.35 -10.34
C GLU A 117 -14.60 14.93 -10.23
N ARG A 118 -13.62 14.72 -9.36
CA ARG A 118 -13.05 13.38 -9.12
C ARG A 118 -14.12 12.43 -8.57
N LEU A 119 -14.93 12.89 -7.62
CA LEU A 119 -16.03 12.10 -7.06
C LEU A 119 -17.03 11.67 -8.15
N ARG A 120 -17.42 12.60 -9.04
CA ARG A 120 -18.29 12.29 -10.19
C ARG A 120 -17.65 11.26 -11.12
N ALA A 121 -16.37 11.43 -11.47
CA ALA A 121 -15.65 10.51 -12.34
C ALA A 121 -15.54 9.09 -11.75
N LEU A 122 -15.24 8.97 -10.45
CA LEU A 122 -15.18 7.68 -9.77
C LEU A 122 -16.54 6.97 -9.76
N ASN A 123 -17.62 7.70 -9.47
CA ASN A 123 -18.98 7.14 -9.47
C ASN A 123 -19.43 6.69 -10.86
N GLU A 124 -19.13 7.46 -11.90
CA GLU A 124 -19.41 7.06 -13.28
C GLU A 124 -18.60 5.82 -13.69
N GLY A 125 -17.33 5.77 -13.26
CA GLY A 125 -16.50 4.59 -13.40
C GLY A 125 -17.07 3.36 -12.70
N LEU A 126 -17.59 3.49 -11.47
CA LEU A 126 -18.18 2.38 -10.72
C LEU A 126 -19.49 1.89 -11.32
N ARG A 127 -20.27 2.77 -11.96
CA ARG A 127 -21.52 2.41 -12.64
C ARG A 127 -21.27 1.53 -13.86
N THR A 128 -20.18 1.81 -14.59
CA THR A 128 -19.81 1.06 -15.81
C THR A 128 -18.94 -0.16 -15.50
N ARG A 129 -18.06 -0.04 -14.50
CA ARG A 129 -17.10 -1.05 -14.06
C ARG A 129 -17.14 -1.17 -12.53
N PRO A 130 -18.10 -1.96 -11.99
CA PRO A 130 -18.26 -2.11 -10.55
C PRO A 130 -17.01 -2.71 -9.90
N TYR A 131 -16.67 -2.22 -8.71
CA TYR A 131 -15.57 -2.78 -7.92
C TYR A 131 -15.85 -4.25 -7.57
N ARG A 132 -14.91 -5.13 -7.91
CA ARG A 132 -15.07 -6.59 -7.79
C ARG A 132 -14.44 -7.14 -6.51
N GLY A 133 -13.51 -6.40 -5.93
CA GLY A 133 -12.78 -6.77 -4.72
C GLY A 133 -11.40 -7.32 -5.03
N ILE A 134 -10.47 -7.02 -4.13
CA ILE A 134 -9.08 -7.46 -4.19
C ILE A 134 -8.69 -8.14 -2.87
N VAL A 135 -7.80 -9.14 -2.91
CA VAL A 135 -7.17 -9.66 -1.69
C VAL A 135 -6.03 -8.72 -1.31
N VAL A 136 -6.08 -8.17 -0.09
CA VAL A 136 -5.02 -7.29 0.41
C VAL A 136 -4.28 -7.99 1.55
N ALA A 137 -3.00 -8.27 1.32
CA ALA A 137 -2.08 -8.80 2.32
C ALA A 137 -1.29 -7.64 2.94
N CYS A 138 -1.43 -7.47 4.25
CA CYS A 138 -0.85 -6.39 5.02
C CYS A 138 0.20 -6.99 5.97
N PRO A 139 1.44 -7.27 5.51
CA PRO A 139 2.51 -7.68 6.39
C PRO A 139 2.89 -6.54 7.34
N TYR A 140 3.37 -6.88 8.53
CA TYR A 140 4.05 -5.90 9.36
C TYR A 140 5.27 -5.37 8.58
N THR A 141 5.41 -4.06 8.53
CA THR A 141 6.49 -3.39 7.80
C THR A 141 7.49 -2.85 8.80
N THR A 142 8.64 -3.50 8.91
CA THR A 142 9.74 -3.03 9.76
C THR A 142 10.33 -1.71 9.22
N ASP A 143 10.93 -0.91 10.09
CA ASP A 143 11.70 0.28 9.68
C ASP A 143 13.11 -0.16 9.23
N LEU A 144 13.31 -0.25 7.92
CA LEU A 144 14.48 -0.89 7.30
C LEU A 144 15.54 0.13 6.86
N PHE A 145 15.32 1.43 7.11
CA PHE A 145 16.20 2.48 6.56
C PHE A 145 17.64 2.44 7.09
N ALA A 146 17.85 1.89 8.29
CA ALA A 146 19.14 1.87 8.95
C ALA A 146 19.90 0.55 8.81
N ASP A 147 19.26 -0.50 8.29
CA ASP A 147 19.81 -1.86 8.26
C ASP A 147 19.58 -2.53 6.88
N PRO A 148 20.60 -2.52 6.00
CA PRO A 148 20.53 -3.15 4.68
C PRO A 148 20.28 -4.66 4.73
N GLU A 149 20.76 -5.36 5.78
CA GLU A 149 20.52 -6.80 5.91
C GLU A 149 19.06 -7.06 6.27
N ALA A 150 18.51 -6.30 7.21
CA ALA A 150 17.07 -6.36 7.52
C ALA A 150 16.23 -6.01 6.28
N ALA A 151 16.67 -5.04 5.46
CA ALA A 151 15.98 -4.69 4.23
C ALA A 151 15.92 -5.86 3.25
N ALA A 152 17.05 -6.53 3.01
CA ALA A 152 17.13 -7.71 2.15
C ALA A 152 16.36 -8.91 2.71
N GLN A 153 16.34 -9.07 4.04
CA GLN A 153 15.54 -10.09 4.73
C GLN A 153 14.04 -9.87 4.55
N PHE A 154 13.58 -8.62 4.70
CA PHE A 154 12.18 -8.27 4.49
C PHE A 154 11.76 -8.42 3.03
N ASP A 155 12.62 -8.04 2.09
CA ASP A 155 12.40 -8.31 0.67
C ASP A 155 12.16 -9.82 0.45
N ARG A 156 13.11 -10.68 0.85
CA ARG A 156 13.01 -12.13 0.70
C ARG A 156 11.74 -12.68 1.36
N PHE A 157 11.38 -12.18 2.54
CA PHE A 157 10.13 -12.55 3.19
C PHE A 157 8.91 -12.23 2.30
N VAL A 158 8.82 -11.02 1.75
CA VAL A 158 7.70 -10.62 0.89
C VAL A 158 7.66 -11.46 -0.40
N THR A 159 8.80 -11.58 -1.09
CA THR A 159 8.87 -12.10 -2.47
C THR A 159 8.98 -13.62 -2.54
N ALA A 160 9.78 -14.25 -1.67
CA ALA A 160 10.06 -15.68 -1.71
C ALA A 160 9.22 -16.50 -0.74
N GLU A 161 8.64 -15.89 0.31
CA GLU A 161 7.89 -16.62 1.33
C GLU A 161 6.40 -16.27 1.34
N LEU A 162 6.07 -14.98 1.54
CA LEU A 162 4.69 -14.51 1.72
C LEU A 162 3.87 -14.67 0.44
N VAL A 163 4.29 -14.07 -0.68
CA VAL A 163 3.53 -14.15 -1.94
C VAL A 163 3.32 -15.61 -2.39
N PRO A 164 4.34 -16.48 -2.41
CA PRO A 164 4.15 -17.89 -2.73
C PRO A 164 3.20 -18.62 -1.77
N ARG A 165 3.25 -18.32 -0.47
CA ARG A 165 2.31 -18.89 0.51
C ARG A 165 0.87 -18.48 0.23
N LEU A 166 0.63 -17.19 0.02
CA LEU A 166 -0.70 -16.66 -0.27
C LEU A 166 -1.28 -17.26 -1.56
N ARG A 167 -0.45 -17.45 -2.59
CA ARG A 167 -0.84 -18.12 -3.84
C ARG A 167 -1.28 -19.57 -3.65
N ARG A 168 -0.69 -20.30 -2.70
CA ARG A 168 -1.07 -21.68 -2.37
C ARG A 168 -2.32 -21.77 -1.50
N GLU A 169 -2.47 -20.84 -0.55
CA GLU A 169 -3.49 -20.94 0.49
C GLU A 169 -4.78 -20.16 0.19
N LEU A 170 -4.74 -19.17 -0.71
CA LEU A 170 -5.84 -18.25 -0.98
C LEU A 170 -6.26 -18.26 -2.45
N PRO A 171 -7.52 -17.86 -2.77
CA PRO A 171 -8.01 -17.77 -4.14
C PRO A 171 -7.47 -16.52 -4.85
N VAL A 172 -6.16 -16.42 -5.03
CA VAL A 172 -5.49 -15.27 -5.66
C VAL A 172 -4.84 -15.64 -6.99
N ALA A 173 -4.67 -14.64 -7.86
CA ALA A 173 -3.97 -14.77 -9.12
C ALA A 173 -2.53 -15.29 -8.91
N GLN A 174 -2.06 -16.13 -9.84
CA GLN A 174 -0.80 -16.86 -9.70
C GLN A 174 0.39 -16.18 -10.37
N GLY A 175 0.15 -15.28 -11.32
CA GLY A 175 1.19 -14.53 -12.02
C GLY A 175 1.31 -13.08 -11.57
N ARG A 176 2.38 -12.44 -12.06
CA ARG A 176 2.70 -11.03 -11.76
C ARG A 176 1.61 -10.08 -12.23
N GLU A 177 0.95 -10.38 -13.35
CA GLU A 177 -0.11 -9.57 -13.94
C GLU A 177 -1.31 -9.38 -13.00
N GLY A 178 -1.53 -10.34 -12.08
CA GLY A 178 -2.55 -10.26 -11.04
C GLY A 178 -2.01 -9.95 -9.64
N THR A 179 -0.73 -9.56 -9.52
CA THR A 179 -0.06 -9.28 -8.24
C THR A 179 0.53 -7.87 -8.23
N GLY A 180 0.19 -7.08 -7.22
CA GLY A 180 0.72 -5.74 -7.02
C GLY A 180 1.28 -5.53 -5.62
N ILE A 181 2.07 -4.46 -5.49
CA ILE A 181 2.59 -3.96 -4.22
C ILE A 181 2.40 -2.45 -4.14
N ASP A 182 1.99 -1.95 -2.97
CA ASP A 182 1.88 -0.52 -2.66
C ASP A 182 2.16 -0.32 -1.16
N GLY A 183 2.29 0.92 -0.73
CA GLY A 183 2.39 1.28 0.68
C GLY A 183 2.38 2.77 0.91
N VAL A 184 2.32 3.16 2.18
CA VAL A 184 2.29 4.58 2.56
C VAL A 184 3.55 5.02 3.30
N SER A 185 4.11 6.19 2.96
CA SER A 185 5.24 6.80 3.67
C SER A 185 6.47 5.87 3.73
N LEU A 186 6.81 5.30 4.89
CA LEU A 186 7.81 4.22 5.03
C LEU A 186 7.48 3.03 4.13
N GLY A 187 6.25 2.52 4.20
CA GLY A 187 5.80 1.43 3.35
C GLY A 187 5.79 1.80 1.86
N GLY A 188 5.58 3.08 1.53
CA GLY A 188 5.56 3.54 0.15
C GLY A 188 6.93 3.50 -0.52
N ILE A 189 8.00 3.86 0.18
CA ILE A 189 9.36 3.68 -0.37
C ILE A 189 9.74 2.21 -0.44
N HIS A 190 9.39 1.38 0.56
CA HIS A 190 9.68 -0.06 0.50
C HIS A 190 8.93 -0.75 -0.64
N ALA A 191 7.66 -0.38 -0.87
CA ALA A 191 6.86 -0.91 -1.97
C ALA A 191 7.49 -0.59 -3.33
N LEU A 192 7.97 0.65 -3.51
CA LEU A 192 8.68 1.05 -4.72
C LEU A 192 10.00 0.30 -4.89
N LEU A 193 10.82 0.17 -3.85
CA LEU A 193 12.10 -0.54 -3.92
C LEU A 193 11.92 -2.02 -4.25
N ILE A 194 11.11 -2.74 -3.46
CA ILE A 194 10.85 -4.18 -3.64
C ILE A 194 10.14 -4.43 -4.99
N GLY A 195 9.10 -3.65 -5.29
CA GLY A 195 8.31 -3.84 -6.50
C GLY A 195 9.09 -3.62 -7.79
N LEU A 196 9.97 -2.61 -7.82
CA LEU A 196 10.80 -2.33 -8.99
C LEU A 196 11.99 -3.28 -9.13
N GLU A 197 12.50 -3.82 -8.02
CA GLU A 197 13.53 -4.87 -8.06
C GLU A 197 12.96 -6.19 -8.58
N HIS A 198 11.70 -6.51 -8.25
CA HIS A 198 11.05 -7.80 -8.52
C HIS A 198 9.90 -7.76 -9.55
N PRO A 199 10.15 -7.35 -10.82
CA PRO A 199 9.10 -7.28 -11.83
C PRO A 199 8.55 -8.65 -12.26
N GLU A 200 9.27 -9.74 -11.99
CA GLU A 200 8.79 -11.12 -12.16
C GLU A 200 7.72 -11.50 -11.13
N THR A 201 7.68 -10.80 -10.00
CA THR A 201 6.70 -11.02 -8.93
C THR A 201 5.54 -10.03 -9.03
N PHE A 202 5.81 -8.76 -9.34
CA PHE A 202 4.81 -7.68 -9.32
C PHE A 202 4.58 -7.06 -10.70
N GLY A 203 3.34 -7.14 -11.19
CA GLY A 203 2.92 -6.50 -12.44
C GLY A 203 2.51 -5.04 -12.25
N ALA A 204 2.18 -4.63 -11.02
CA ALA A 204 1.86 -3.25 -10.66
C ALA A 204 2.54 -2.84 -9.34
N VAL A 205 3.14 -1.66 -9.34
CA VAL A 205 3.91 -1.11 -8.22
C VAL A 205 3.41 0.29 -7.91
N GLY A 206 3.28 0.60 -6.63
CA GLY A 206 2.72 1.85 -6.15
C GLY A 206 3.51 2.42 -4.97
N GLY A 207 3.41 3.72 -4.80
CA GLY A 207 3.84 4.38 -3.58
C GLY A 207 2.94 5.56 -3.25
N MET A 208 2.25 5.49 -2.10
CA MET A 208 1.45 6.58 -1.55
C MET A 208 2.29 7.42 -0.58
N GLN A 209 2.38 8.71 -0.86
CA GLN A 209 3.13 9.69 -0.08
C GLN A 209 4.52 9.17 0.37
N PRO A 210 5.30 8.55 -0.53
CA PRO A 210 6.42 7.71 -0.15
C PRO A 210 7.59 8.54 0.41
N ALA A 211 8.24 8.01 1.46
CA ALA A 211 9.36 8.66 2.14
C ALA A 211 10.69 8.51 1.36
N ILE A 212 10.75 9.08 0.15
CA ILE A 212 11.79 8.83 -0.87
C ILE A 212 13.02 9.75 -0.80
N ARG A 213 13.24 10.43 0.34
CA ARG A 213 14.38 11.36 0.47
C ARG A 213 15.70 10.63 0.23
N GLY A 214 16.49 11.12 -0.72
CA GLY A 214 17.79 10.54 -1.08
C GLY A 214 17.72 9.24 -1.88
N ARG A 215 16.53 8.80 -2.34
CA ARG A 215 16.34 7.55 -3.08
C ARG A 215 15.87 7.72 -4.53
N ILE A 216 15.65 8.96 -4.98
CA ILE A 216 15.09 9.23 -6.31
C ILE A 216 15.94 8.64 -7.45
N ALA A 217 17.27 8.83 -7.42
CA ALA A 217 18.16 8.29 -8.45
C ALA A 217 18.15 6.75 -8.50
N GLU A 218 18.10 6.10 -7.34
CA GLU A 218 17.95 4.65 -7.21
C GLU A 218 16.63 4.19 -7.83
N LEU A 219 15.50 4.80 -7.45
CA LEU A 219 14.18 4.47 -7.97
C LEU A 219 14.06 4.65 -9.49
N VAL A 220 14.65 5.71 -10.06
CA VAL A 220 14.71 5.91 -11.52
C VAL A 220 15.54 4.81 -12.18
N THR A 221 16.66 4.45 -11.56
CA THR A 221 17.53 3.38 -12.05
C THR A 221 16.80 2.04 -12.04
N LEU A 222 16.14 1.69 -10.93
CA LEU A 222 15.34 0.48 -10.81
C LEU A 222 14.21 0.48 -11.84
N ALA A 223 13.43 1.55 -11.95
CA ALA A 223 12.34 1.62 -12.91
C ALA A 223 12.81 1.51 -14.38
N GLY A 224 14.06 1.91 -14.69
CA GLY A 224 14.65 1.83 -16.03
C GLY A 224 15.37 0.52 -16.40
N ARG A 225 15.89 -0.26 -15.42
CA ARG A 225 16.77 -1.43 -15.69
C ARG A 225 16.03 -2.76 -15.71
N GLY A 226 15.85 -3.49 -16.83
CA GLY A 226 15.49 -4.91 -16.75
C GLY A 226 16.54 -5.75 -16.01
N GLY A 227 16.13 -6.83 -15.35
CA GLY A 227 16.97 -7.65 -14.46
C GLY A 227 18.31 -8.10 -15.05
N ASP A 228 18.42 -8.14 -16.38
CA ASP A 228 19.63 -8.57 -17.11
C ASP A 228 20.14 -7.55 -18.15
N GLY A 229 19.89 -6.25 -17.97
CA GLY A 229 20.41 -5.22 -18.88
C GLY A 229 19.63 -5.04 -20.20
N GLN A 230 18.44 -5.63 -20.32
CA GLN A 230 17.48 -5.30 -21.38
C GLN A 230 16.55 -4.14 -20.94
N ALA A 231 16.24 -3.24 -21.88
CA ALA A 231 15.40 -2.06 -21.63
C ALA A 231 13.96 -2.44 -21.19
N ARG A 232 13.55 -1.96 -20.01
CA ARG A 232 12.34 -2.35 -19.27
C ARG A 232 10.99 -1.94 -19.88
N HIS A 233 10.97 -1.24 -21.02
CA HIS A 233 9.72 -1.03 -21.77
C HIS A 233 9.04 -2.36 -22.18
N ALA A 234 9.79 -3.47 -22.22
CA ALA A 234 9.31 -4.77 -22.68
C ALA A 234 8.43 -5.56 -21.68
N LEU A 235 8.51 -5.33 -20.36
CA LEU A 235 7.78 -6.14 -19.36
C LEU A 235 6.40 -5.60 -18.99
N GLY A 236 6.06 -4.37 -19.36
CA GLY A 236 4.73 -3.81 -19.16
C GLY A 236 4.31 -3.59 -17.68
N GLN A 237 5.26 -3.55 -16.73
CA GLN A 237 4.98 -3.25 -15.32
C GLN A 237 4.35 -1.85 -15.19
N ARG A 238 3.30 -1.73 -14.37
CA ARG A 238 2.59 -0.47 -14.12
C ARG A 238 3.15 0.19 -12.87
N ILE A 239 3.41 1.49 -12.93
CA ILE A 239 3.93 2.27 -11.80
C ILE A 239 2.95 3.39 -11.49
N ARG A 240 2.52 3.51 -10.23
CA ARG A 240 1.67 4.62 -9.77
C ARG A 240 2.33 5.35 -8.60
N LEU A 241 2.41 6.67 -8.71
CA LEU A 241 2.82 7.53 -7.61
C LEU A 241 1.61 8.31 -7.13
N MET A 242 1.37 8.31 -5.82
CA MET A 242 0.26 9.05 -5.25
C MET A 242 0.76 9.97 -4.14
N SER A 243 0.20 11.18 -4.06
CA SER A 243 0.47 12.10 -2.97
C SER A 243 -0.74 13.00 -2.72
N SER A 244 -0.65 13.87 -1.71
CA SER A 244 -1.73 14.78 -1.34
C SER A 244 -1.29 16.23 -1.36
N THR A 245 -2.23 17.18 -1.45
CA THR A 245 -1.92 18.61 -1.57
C THR A 245 -1.11 19.17 -0.40
N GLY A 246 -1.28 18.61 0.80
CA GLY A 246 -0.56 18.95 2.03
C GLY A 246 0.57 17.98 2.39
N ASP A 247 0.91 17.02 1.53
CA ASP A 247 2.00 16.08 1.79
C ASP A 247 3.37 16.76 1.74
N ARG A 248 4.17 16.57 2.80
CA ARG A 248 5.56 17.01 2.87
C ARG A 248 6.48 16.36 1.83
N PHE A 249 6.12 15.19 1.31
CA PHE A 249 6.89 14.49 0.27
C PHE A 249 6.40 14.80 -1.15
N ARG A 250 5.31 15.57 -1.32
CA ARG A 250 4.73 15.89 -2.65
C ARG A 250 5.78 16.40 -3.63
N GLY A 251 6.64 17.33 -3.21
CA GLY A 251 7.69 17.87 -4.08
C GLY A 251 8.67 16.81 -4.57
N LEU A 252 9.03 15.84 -3.71
CA LEU A 252 9.89 14.72 -4.09
C LEU A 252 9.17 13.73 -5.02
N VAL A 253 7.88 13.50 -4.80
CA VAL A 253 7.05 12.64 -5.67
C VAL A 253 6.98 13.22 -7.08
N LEU A 254 6.80 14.53 -7.20
CA LEU A 254 6.80 15.22 -8.49
C LEU A 254 8.19 15.21 -9.15
N ASP A 255 9.28 15.42 -8.38
CA ASP A 255 10.65 15.29 -8.91
C ASP A 255 10.95 13.87 -9.42
N LEU A 256 10.51 12.83 -8.69
CA LEU A 256 10.60 11.45 -9.16
C LEU A 256 9.81 11.25 -10.47
N SER A 257 8.58 11.76 -10.54
CA SER A 257 7.78 11.69 -11.77
C SER A 257 8.49 12.33 -12.96
N ASP A 258 9.01 13.55 -12.80
CA ASP A 258 9.68 14.26 -13.89
C ASP A 258 10.95 13.54 -14.35
N ARG A 259 11.70 12.92 -13.44
CA ARG A 259 12.87 12.10 -13.79
C ARG A 259 12.50 10.78 -14.46
N LEU A 260 11.42 10.13 -14.03
CA LEU A 260 10.89 8.96 -14.72
C LEU A 260 10.43 9.31 -16.14
N ARG A 261 9.75 10.44 -16.35
CA ARG A 261 9.38 10.95 -17.69
C ARG A 261 10.62 11.22 -18.54
N SER A 262 11.64 11.85 -17.96
CA SER A 262 12.91 12.13 -18.63
C SER A 262 13.64 10.84 -19.04
N ALA A 263 13.49 9.77 -18.25
CA ALA A 263 13.99 8.43 -18.56
C ALA A 263 13.03 7.60 -19.43
N SER A 264 11.97 8.20 -19.99
CA SER A 264 10.91 7.54 -20.77
C SER A 264 10.13 6.44 -20.04
N VAL A 265 10.22 6.35 -18.71
CA VAL A 265 9.49 5.36 -17.92
C VAL A 265 8.03 5.77 -17.79
N ARG A 266 7.12 4.95 -18.30
CA ARG A 266 5.66 5.15 -18.16
C ARG A 266 5.23 4.93 -16.71
N HIS A 267 4.49 5.88 -16.17
CA HIS A 267 3.93 5.82 -14.83
C HIS A 267 2.75 6.80 -14.72
N ASP A 268 1.89 6.57 -13.74
CA ASP A 268 0.78 7.45 -13.39
C ASP A 268 1.09 8.25 -12.14
N VAL A 269 0.61 9.49 -12.07
CA VAL A 269 0.70 10.34 -10.88
C VAL A 269 -0.70 10.83 -10.52
N LEU A 270 -1.07 10.66 -9.25
CA LEU A 270 -2.31 11.22 -8.71
C LEU A 270 -2.02 12.07 -7.48
N ILE A 271 -2.46 13.32 -7.51
CA ILE A 271 -2.46 14.22 -6.36
C ILE A 271 -3.90 14.47 -5.94
N THR A 272 -4.26 14.10 -4.70
CA THR A 272 -5.60 14.33 -4.13
C THR A 272 -5.57 15.41 -3.04
N PRO A 273 -6.72 16.01 -2.68
CA PRO A 273 -6.78 16.88 -1.52
C PRO A 273 -6.39 16.15 -0.23
N GLY A 274 -5.73 16.85 0.69
CA GLY A 274 -5.52 16.38 2.06
C GLY A 274 -4.07 16.44 2.55
N PRO A 275 -3.83 16.05 3.81
CA PRO A 275 -2.52 16.13 4.46
C PRO A 275 -1.72 14.80 4.40
N HIS A 276 -0.59 14.72 5.12
CA HIS A 276 0.15 13.48 5.40
C HIS A 276 -0.27 12.87 6.74
N ASP A 277 -1.44 12.24 6.78
CA ASP A 277 -1.98 11.66 8.01
C ASP A 277 -2.93 10.45 7.78
N TYR A 278 -3.50 9.99 8.90
CA TYR A 278 -4.44 8.87 8.91
C TYR A 278 -5.78 9.20 8.24
N VAL A 279 -6.24 10.45 8.24
CA VAL A 279 -7.52 10.84 7.64
C VAL A 279 -7.42 10.70 6.12
N TRP A 280 -6.31 11.13 5.53
CA TRP A 280 -6.05 10.90 4.11
C TRP A 280 -5.93 9.40 3.78
N ASN A 281 -5.22 8.62 4.63
CA ASN A 281 -5.09 7.17 4.43
C ASN A 281 -6.44 6.46 4.47
N ARG A 282 -7.37 6.87 5.37
CA ARG A 282 -8.72 6.30 5.50
C ARG A 282 -9.65 6.65 4.35
N GLY A 283 -9.48 7.83 3.77
CA GLY A 283 -10.31 8.33 2.68
C GLY A 283 -9.63 8.16 1.31
N PRO A 284 -9.07 9.24 0.73
CA PRO A 284 -8.50 9.21 -0.62
C PRO A 284 -7.50 8.08 -0.85
N GLY A 285 -6.55 7.86 0.06
CA GLY A 285 -5.51 6.84 -0.10
C GLY A 285 -6.09 5.44 -0.25
N ALA A 286 -6.92 5.01 0.70
CA ALA A 286 -7.54 3.68 0.67
C ALA A 286 -8.45 3.47 -0.55
N ILE A 287 -9.33 4.44 -0.86
CA ILE A 287 -10.30 4.30 -1.96
C ILE A 287 -9.58 4.22 -3.32
N GLU A 288 -8.64 5.13 -3.55
CA GLU A 288 -7.90 5.20 -4.81
C GLU A 288 -6.98 3.99 -5.00
N MET A 289 -6.32 3.52 -3.93
CA MET A 289 -5.48 2.31 -3.98
C MET A 289 -6.33 1.09 -4.34
N LEU A 290 -7.39 0.80 -3.57
CA LEU A 290 -8.20 -0.40 -3.79
C LEU A 290 -8.81 -0.44 -5.20
N LEU A 291 -9.38 0.68 -5.67
CA LEU A 291 -10.01 0.72 -6.98
C LEU A 291 -9.01 0.55 -8.12
N TYR A 292 -7.85 1.21 -8.03
CA TYR A 292 -6.80 1.09 -9.04
C TYR A 292 -6.27 -0.33 -9.14
N TYR A 293 -5.92 -0.97 -8.02
CA TYR A 293 -5.40 -2.33 -8.05
C TYR A 293 -6.44 -3.38 -8.43
N ASP A 294 -7.72 -3.18 -8.08
CA ASP A 294 -8.80 -4.06 -8.59
C ASP A 294 -8.89 -4.01 -10.11
N ARG A 295 -8.65 -2.87 -10.75
CA ARG A 295 -8.74 -2.70 -12.21
C ARG A 295 -7.46 -3.13 -12.93
N VAL A 296 -6.32 -2.53 -12.56
CA VAL A 296 -5.07 -2.68 -13.31
C VAL A 296 -4.59 -4.12 -13.33
N LEU A 297 -4.77 -4.85 -12.21
CA LEU A 297 -4.39 -6.26 -12.08
C LEU A 297 -5.38 -7.21 -12.75
N ARG A 298 -6.48 -6.69 -13.32
CA ARG A 298 -7.39 -7.41 -14.22
C ARG A 298 -7.13 -7.08 -15.69
N GLY A 299 -6.11 -6.27 -15.98
CA GLY A 299 -5.81 -5.78 -17.31
C GLY A 299 -6.74 -4.65 -17.79
N GLU A 300 -7.54 -4.08 -16.90
CA GLU A 300 -8.39 -2.94 -17.21
C GLU A 300 -7.54 -1.66 -17.17
N GLN A 301 -7.70 -0.78 -18.16
CA GLN A 301 -7.13 0.58 -18.11
C GLN A 301 -8.16 1.53 -17.49
N ASP A 302 -7.72 2.51 -16.68
CA ASP A 302 -8.62 3.51 -16.09
C ASP A 302 -9.39 4.31 -17.16
#